data_AF-A0A401H237-F1
#
_entry.id   AF-A0A401H237-F1
#
_cell.length_a   1.000
_cell.length_b   1.000
_cell.length_c   1.000
_cell.angle_alpha   90.00
_cell.angle_beta   90.00
_cell.angle_gamma   90.00
#
_symmetry.space_group_name_H-M   'P 1'
#
loop_
_entity.id
_entity.type
_entity.pdbx_description
1 polymer ?
#
loop_
_entity_poly.entity_id
_entity_poly.type
_entity_poly.pdbx_seq_one_letter_code
_entity_poly.pdbx_strand_id
1 'polypeptide(L)'
;MPQFPEGEWANVLTGRAVNLDHVFSGRYSTVQEEKHRQKVGEYEITHQNITPAKRVQSVGDWVIAWDMATTATCYAFQHRQTELAEYGKYIMQLLAATADEFWDRILDYDRAICMRVGEHRNLRLMDFDQFIDLKHQFLDYAGAGTGAALRSRGGGAWTAGPVRCHSTELCR
;
A
#
# COMPACT_ATOMS: atom_id res chain seq x y z
N MET A 1 -7.92 3.35 24.93
CA MET A 1 -7.80 2.87 23.54
C MET A 1 -7.25 4.01 22.70
N PRO A 2 -6.11 3.84 22.01
CA PRO A 2 -5.52 4.90 21.18
C PRO A 2 -6.43 5.29 20.02
N GLN A 3 -6.33 6.54 19.55
CA GLN A 3 -7.06 7.00 18.37
C GLN A 3 -6.50 6.30 17.13
N PHE A 4 -7.33 5.48 16.48
CA PHE A 4 -6.94 4.64 15.36
C PHE A 4 -8.17 4.31 14.52
N PRO A 5 -8.06 4.17 13.19
CA PRO A 5 -9.23 4.00 12.31
C PRO A 5 -10.04 2.76 12.67
N GLU A 6 -11.37 2.88 12.65
CA GLU A 6 -12.27 1.78 13.06
C GLU A 6 -12.14 0.57 12.14
N GLY A 7 -11.99 0.80 10.83
CA GLY A 7 -11.70 -0.25 9.85
C GLY A 7 -10.43 -1.07 10.15
N GLU A 8 -9.40 -0.46 10.74
CA GLU A 8 -8.12 -1.15 11.02
C GLU A 8 -8.09 -1.83 12.39
N TRP A 9 -8.94 -1.42 13.33
CA TRP A 9 -9.08 -2.14 14.60
C TRP A 9 -9.49 -3.60 14.38
N ALA A 10 -10.36 -3.86 13.41
CA ALA A 10 -10.73 -5.22 13.03
C ALA A 10 -9.51 -6.02 12.56
N ASN A 11 -8.62 -5.41 11.77
CA ASN A 11 -7.40 -6.07 11.30
C ASN A 11 -6.44 -6.36 12.46
N VAL A 12 -6.21 -5.39 13.34
CA VAL A 12 -5.39 -5.58 14.56
C VAL A 12 -5.94 -6.75 15.37
N LEU A 13 -7.22 -6.71 15.77
CA LEU A 13 -7.82 -7.71 16.65
C LEU A 13 -7.90 -9.10 16.02
N THR A 14 -7.99 -9.20 14.70
CA THR A 14 -8.01 -10.49 13.98
C THR A 14 -6.61 -10.98 13.58
N GLY A 15 -5.56 -10.21 13.89
CA GLY A 15 -4.19 -10.53 13.52
C GLY A 15 -3.91 -10.43 12.02
N ARG A 16 -4.74 -9.70 11.27
CA ARG A 16 -4.54 -9.43 9.84
C ARG A 16 -3.56 -8.27 9.63
N ALA A 17 -3.08 -8.14 8.41
CA ALA A 17 -2.25 -7.03 7.99
C ALA A 17 -2.99 -5.70 8.19
N VAL A 18 -2.35 -4.75 8.87
CA VAL A 18 -2.85 -3.37 8.99
C VAL A 18 -2.48 -2.61 7.73
N ASN A 19 -3.44 -1.89 7.14
CA ASN A 19 -3.18 -1.05 5.98
C ASN A 19 -2.65 0.32 6.41
N LEU A 20 -1.35 0.55 6.26
CA LEU A 20 -0.71 1.81 6.65
C LEU A 20 -1.23 3.03 5.86
N ASP A 21 -1.66 2.86 4.62
CA ASP A 21 -2.26 3.96 3.85
C ASP A 21 -3.60 4.39 4.47
N HIS A 22 -4.37 3.42 4.98
CA HIS A 22 -5.61 3.68 5.68
C HIS A 22 -5.38 4.30 7.07
N VAL A 23 -4.39 3.81 7.82
CA VAL A 23 -3.94 4.42 9.08
C VAL A 23 -3.52 5.87 8.89
N PHE A 24 -2.71 6.13 7.87
CA PHE A 24 -2.24 7.47 7.54
C PHE A 24 -3.39 8.38 7.10
N SER A 25 -4.28 7.89 6.24
CA SER A 25 -5.47 8.62 5.78
C SER A 25 -6.40 9.01 6.93
N GLY A 26 -6.68 8.07 7.84
CA GLY A 26 -7.59 8.29 8.96
C GLY A 26 -7.14 9.41 9.90
N ARG A 27 -5.82 9.66 10.00
CA ARG A 27 -5.27 10.78 10.78
C ARG A 27 -5.72 12.16 10.27
N TYR A 28 -5.91 12.30 8.96
CA TYR A 28 -6.29 13.56 8.31
C TYR A 28 -7.76 13.62 7.90
N SER A 29 -8.51 12.53 8.07
CA SER A 29 -9.94 12.54 7.79
C SER A 29 -10.65 13.31 8.89
N THR A 30 -11.26 14.44 8.52
CA THR A 30 -12.23 15.16 9.36
C THR A 30 -13.64 14.57 9.26
N VAL A 31 -13.83 13.61 8.34
CA VAL A 31 -15.10 12.94 8.06
C VAL A 31 -15.10 11.57 8.75
N GLN A 32 -16.12 11.31 9.56
CA GLN A 32 -16.38 10.00 10.16
C GLN A 32 -16.55 8.97 9.03
N GLU A 33 -15.86 7.82 9.10
CA GLU A 33 -15.87 6.79 8.04
C GLU A 33 -17.31 6.50 7.56
N GLU A 34 -17.61 6.87 6.31
CA GLU A 34 -18.97 6.84 5.79
C GLU A 34 -19.34 5.41 5.39
N LYS A 35 -20.04 4.71 6.27
CA LYS A 35 -20.48 3.32 6.06
C LYS A 35 -21.52 3.27 4.94
N HIS A 36 -21.10 3.03 3.71
CA HIS A 36 -22.01 2.87 2.57
C HIS A 36 -22.88 1.60 2.75
N ARG A 37 -24.17 1.80 3.08
CA ARG A 37 -25.22 0.77 3.06
C ARG A 37 -25.89 0.79 1.68
N GLN A 38 -25.78 -0.30 0.93
CA GLN A 38 -26.61 -0.52 -0.26
C GLN A 38 -27.59 -1.66 0.00
N LYS A 39 -28.87 -1.38 -0.24
CA LYS A 39 -29.96 -2.36 -0.08
C LYS A 39 -30.13 -3.10 -1.41
N VAL A 40 -29.93 -4.42 -1.40
CA VAL A 40 -30.17 -5.29 -2.57
C VAL A 40 -31.34 -6.21 -2.23
N GLY A 41 -32.55 -5.78 -2.60
CA GLY A 41 -33.79 -6.51 -2.28
C GLY A 41 -34.06 -6.52 -0.77
N GLU A 42 -34.18 -7.73 -0.20
CA GLU A 42 -34.43 -7.94 1.24
C GLU A 42 -33.13 -7.96 2.08
N TYR A 43 -31.98 -8.07 1.42
CA TYR A 43 -30.68 -8.15 2.06
C TYR A 43 -29.97 -6.80 2.00
N GLU A 44 -29.29 -6.45 3.09
CA GLU A 44 -28.50 -5.24 3.17
C GLU A 44 -27.03 -5.58 3.06
N ILE A 45 -26.39 -5.08 2.00
CA ILE A 45 -24.95 -5.22 1.80
C ILE A 45 -24.30 -3.95 2.32
N THR A 46 -23.54 -4.09 3.40
CA THR A 46 -22.74 -2.98 3.93
C THR A 46 -21.32 -3.16 3.42
N HIS A 47 -20.87 -2.26 2.54
CA HIS A 47 -19.54 -2.34 1.94
C HIS A 47 -18.70 -1.17 2.48
N GLN A 48 -17.77 -1.46 3.39
CA GLN A 48 -16.77 -0.49 3.83
C GLN A 48 -15.67 -0.40 2.76
N ASN A 49 -15.96 0.27 1.64
CA ASN A 49 -14.93 0.55 0.65
C ASN A 49 -14.15 1.79 1.06
N ILE A 50 -13.26 1.67 2.04
CA ILE A 50 -12.44 2.80 2.46
C ILE A 50 -11.19 2.80 1.61
N THR A 51 -11.31 3.36 0.40
CA THR A 51 -10.11 3.68 -0.38
C THR A 51 -9.37 4.79 0.37
N PRO A 52 -8.10 4.58 0.76
CA PRO A 52 -7.37 5.58 1.54
C PRO A 52 -7.23 6.87 0.73
N ALA A 53 -7.68 7.99 1.32
CA ALA A 53 -7.61 9.31 0.68
C ALA A 53 -6.16 9.80 0.49
N LYS A 54 -5.23 9.30 1.31
CA LYS A 54 -3.79 9.56 1.24
C LYS A 54 -3.02 8.25 1.28
N ARG A 55 -2.00 8.13 0.43
CA ARG A 55 -1.05 7.02 0.49
C ARG A 55 0.22 7.45 1.20
N VAL A 56 0.85 6.51 1.89
CA VAL A 56 2.20 6.64 2.43
C VAL A 56 3.17 6.68 1.24
N GLN A 57 3.81 7.83 1.03
CA GLN A 57 4.72 8.09 -0.09
C GLN A 57 6.10 8.58 0.38
N SER A 58 6.24 8.99 1.64
CA SER A 58 7.51 9.42 2.21
C SER A 58 7.86 8.62 3.47
N VAL A 59 9.15 8.65 3.84
CA VAL A 59 9.63 8.11 5.11
C VAL A 59 8.88 8.73 6.30
N GLY A 60 8.61 10.04 6.23
CA GLY A 60 7.86 10.75 7.28
C GLY A 60 6.43 10.21 7.43
N ASP A 61 5.74 9.98 6.31
CA ASP A 61 4.39 9.40 6.33
C ASP A 61 4.42 7.98 6.91
N TRP A 62 5.43 7.19 6.52
CA TRP A 62 5.59 5.82 7.00
C TRP A 62 5.85 5.78 8.51
N VAL A 63 6.76 6.62 9.02
CA VAL A 63 7.05 6.71 10.45
C VAL A 63 5.79 7.06 11.25
N ILE A 64 5.00 8.02 10.77
CA ILE A 64 3.73 8.41 11.43
C ILE A 64 2.74 7.24 11.42
N ALA A 65 2.55 6.59 10.26
CA ALA A 65 1.60 5.48 10.13
C ALA A 65 2.02 4.27 10.95
N TRP A 66 3.31 3.94 10.95
CA TRP A 66 3.90 2.83 11.69
C TRP A 66 3.81 3.05 13.20
N ASP A 67 4.13 4.26 13.70
CA ASP A 67 3.98 4.59 15.12
C ASP A 67 2.52 4.42 15.60
N MET A 68 1.56 4.87 14.79
CA MET A 68 0.13 4.68 15.10
C MET A 68 -0.26 3.19 15.08
N ALA A 69 0.16 2.43 14.07
CA ALA A 69 -0.15 1.01 13.94
C ALA A 69 0.48 0.18 15.08
N THR A 70 1.73 0.46 15.43
CA THR A 70 2.42 -0.20 16.53
C THR A 70 1.81 0.15 17.87
N THR A 71 1.48 1.42 18.12
CA THR A 71 0.79 1.83 19.36
C THR A 71 -0.55 1.10 19.53
N ALA A 72 -1.37 1.02 18.47
CA ALA A 72 -2.65 0.29 18.50
C ALA A 72 -2.45 -1.22 18.70
N THR A 73 -1.48 -1.81 17.98
CA THR A 73 -1.18 -3.24 18.09
C THR A 73 -0.64 -3.61 19.45
N CYS A 74 0.25 -2.82 20.03
CA CYS A 74 0.82 -3.03 21.35
C CYS A 74 -0.20 -2.82 22.47
N TYR A 75 -1.20 -1.95 22.26
CA TYR A 75 -2.33 -1.82 23.17
C TYR A 75 -3.17 -3.11 23.22
N ALA A 76 -3.43 -3.75 22.08
CA ALA A 76 -4.18 -5.01 22.00
C ALA A 76 -3.34 -6.25 22.36
N PHE A 77 -2.06 -6.25 21.97
CA PHE A 77 -1.14 -7.38 22.04
C PHE A 77 0.23 -6.93 22.55
N GLN A 78 0.32 -6.68 23.85
CA GLN A 78 1.55 -6.16 24.48
C GLN A 78 2.80 -7.02 24.20
N HIS A 79 2.63 -8.33 24.05
CA HIS A 79 3.73 -9.26 23.79
C HIS A 79 4.38 -9.09 22.40
N ARG A 80 3.74 -8.38 21.46
CA ARG A 80 4.29 -8.11 20.11
C ARG A 80 5.22 -6.89 20.04
N GLN A 81 5.42 -6.18 21.16
CA GLN A 81 6.25 -4.95 21.18
C GLN A 81 7.64 -5.15 20.59
N THR A 82 8.36 -6.19 21.03
CA THR A 82 9.72 -6.47 20.54
C THR A 82 9.73 -6.77 19.05
N GLU A 83 8.78 -7.57 18.57
CA GLU A 83 8.64 -7.91 17.16
C GLU A 83 8.47 -6.67 16.28
N LEU A 84 7.56 -5.78 16.68
CA LEU A 84 7.25 -4.55 15.96
C LEU A 84 8.39 -3.54 16.01
N ALA A 85 9.11 -3.46 17.13
CA ALA A 85 10.27 -2.58 17.29
C ALA A 85 11.44 -3.02 16.39
N GLU A 86 11.78 -4.31 16.38
CA GLU A 86 12.84 -4.85 15.52
C GLU A 86 12.48 -4.74 14.04
N TYR A 87 11.23 -5.02 13.67
CA TYR A 87 10.77 -4.84 12.29
C TYR A 87 10.80 -3.38 11.85
N GLY A 88 10.33 -2.45 12.69
CA GLY A 88 10.37 -1.02 12.39
C GLY A 88 11.80 -0.52 12.17
N LYS A 89 12.73 -0.98 13.00
CA LYS A 89 14.16 -0.70 12.85
C LYS A 89 14.72 -1.26 11.54
N TYR A 90 14.35 -2.48 11.17
CA TYR A 90 14.77 -3.12 9.92
C TYR A 90 14.34 -2.30 8.68
N ILE A 91 13.07 -1.89 8.59
CA ILE A 91 12.60 -1.07 7.47
C ILE A 91 13.29 0.30 7.44
N MET A 92 13.45 0.95 8.60
CA MET A 92 14.19 2.22 8.68
C MET A 92 15.65 2.10 8.22
N GLN A 93 16.32 0.98 8.54
CA GLN A 93 17.68 0.72 8.06
C GLN A 93 17.73 0.52 6.54
N LEU A 94 16.73 -0.15 5.95
CA LEU A 94 16.62 -0.28 4.49
C LEU A 94 16.44 1.08 3.81
N LEU A 95 15.55 1.92 4.36
CA LEU A 95 15.31 3.28 3.86
C LEU A 95 16.57 4.14 3.96
N ALA A 96 17.28 4.09 5.09
CA ALA A 96 18.51 4.84 5.30
C ALA A 96 19.68 4.37 4.40
N ALA A 97 19.70 3.10 4.01
CA ALA A 97 20.72 2.52 3.14
C ALA A 97 20.42 2.67 1.63
N THR A 98 19.28 3.26 1.27
CA THR A 98 18.79 3.29 -0.11
C THR A 98 18.55 4.73 -0.55
N ALA A 99 18.92 5.04 -1.79
CA ALA A 99 18.67 6.36 -2.38
C ALA A 99 17.16 6.66 -2.46
N ASP A 100 16.82 7.93 -2.24
CA ASP A 100 15.44 8.42 -2.18
C ASP A 100 14.59 8.05 -3.40
N GLU A 101 15.22 7.96 -4.58
CA GLU A 101 14.59 7.55 -5.83
C GLU A 101 14.03 6.12 -5.85
N PHE A 102 14.43 5.27 -4.90
CA PHE A 102 13.95 3.90 -4.77
C PHE A 102 13.10 3.66 -3.52
N TRP A 103 12.75 4.70 -2.74
CA TRP A 103 11.95 4.54 -1.53
C TRP A 103 10.59 3.89 -1.77
N ASP A 104 9.93 4.21 -2.89
CA ASP A 104 8.65 3.58 -3.27
C ASP A 104 8.75 2.05 -3.29
N ARG A 105 9.89 1.50 -3.73
CA ARG A 105 10.11 0.04 -3.77
C ARG A 105 10.23 -0.56 -2.38
N ILE A 106 10.80 0.17 -1.43
CA ILE A 106 10.89 -0.27 -0.04
C ILE A 106 9.52 -0.23 0.62
N LEU A 107 8.72 0.81 0.35
CA LEU A 107 7.34 0.90 0.85
C LEU A 107 6.46 -0.24 0.28
N ASP A 108 6.63 -0.58 -1.00
CA ASP A 108 5.92 -1.71 -1.61
C ASP A 108 6.40 -3.07 -1.05
N TYR A 109 7.70 -3.21 -0.79
CA TYR A 109 8.26 -4.38 -0.10
C TYR A 109 7.68 -4.53 1.32
N ASP A 110 7.61 -3.44 2.10
CA ASP A 110 7.00 -3.42 3.43
C ASP A 110 5.51 -3.82 3.39
N ARG A 111 4.74 -3.26 2.46
CA ARG A 111 3.34 -3.66 2.24
C ARG A 111 3.23 -5.15 1.95
N ALA A 112 4.09 -5.69 1.09
CA ALA A 112 4.09 -7.11 0.73
C ALA A 112 4.41 -8.01 1.92
N ILE A 113 5.37 -7.64 2.77
CA ILE A 113 5.68 -8.37 4.01
C ILE A 113 4.47 -8.36 4.96
N CYS A 114 3.90 -7.18 5.22
CA CYS A 114 2.75 -7.03 6.10
C CYS A 114 1.58 -7.89 5.63
N MET A 115 1.28 -7.88 4.33
CA MET A 115 0.24 -8.74 3.74
C MET A 115 0.54 -10.22 3.95
N ARG A 116 1.76 -10.67 3.63
CA ARG A 116 2.15 -12.09 3.76
C ARG A 116 2.05 -12.57 5.20
N VAL A 117 2.51 -11.78 6.17
CA VAL A 117 2.43 -12.10 7.61
C VAL A 117 0.96 -12.12 8.07
N GLY A 118 0.13 -11.21 7.57
CA GLY A 118 -1.31 -11.20 7.86
C GLY A 118 -2.07 -12.43 7.31
N GLU A 119 -1.59 -13.01 6.20
CA GLU A 119 -2.14 -14.23 5.62
C GLU A 119 -1.65 -15.50 6.32
N HIS A 120 -0.40 -15.51 6.81
CA HIS A 120 0.27 -16.68 7.38
C HIS A 120 0.47 -16.54 8.88
N ARG A 121 -0.43 -17.16 9.66
CA ARG A 121 -0.42 -17.09 11.15
C ARG A 121 0.84 -17.65 11.82
N ASN A 122 1.67 -18.38 11.08
CA ASN A 122 2.93 -18.95 11.55
C ASN A 122 4.16 -18.10 11.24
N LEU A 123 4.02 -17.01 10.49
CA LEU A 123 5.10 -16.08 10.20
C LEU A 123 5.07 -14.89 11.16
N ARG A 124 6.25 -14.41 11.53
CA ARG A 124 6.45 -13.18 12.31
C ARG A 124 7.14 -12.14 11.45
N LEU A 125 6.95 -10.86 11.77
CA LEU A 125 7.64 -9.76 11.08
C LEU A 125 9.17 -9.82 11.23
N MET A 126 9.67 -10.48 12.29
CA MET A 126 11.11 -10.70 12.50
C MET A 126 11.69 -11.87 11.72
N ASP A 127 10.88 -12.68 11.04
CA ASP A 127 11.36 -13.84 10.26
C ASP A 127 11.93 -13.37 8.91
N PHE A 128 12.92 -12.49 8.93
CA PHE A 128 13.43 -11.77 7.74
C PHE A 128 13.87 -12.70 6.60
N ASP A 129 14.39 -13.87 6.93
CA ASP A 129 14.81 -14.88 5.94
C ASP A 129 13.63 -15.42 5.11
N GLN A 130 12.40 -15.35 5.63
CA GLN A 130 11.17 -15.77 4.94
C GLN A 130 10.69 -14.73 3.91
N PHE A 131 11.36 -13.58 3.81
CA PHE A 131 11.00 -12.49 2.90
C PHE A 131 12.07 -12.23 1.83
N ILE A 132 13.07 -13.11 1.69
CA ILE A 132 14.15 -12.98 0.70
C ILE A 132 13.59 -12.91 -0.73
N ASP A 133 12.57 -13.71 -1.04
CA ASP A 133 11.89 -13.70 -2.34
C ASP A 133 11.19 -12.36 -2.61
N LEU A 134 10.54 -11.76 -1.61
CA LEU A 134 9.96 -10.42 -1.70
C LEU A 134 11.04 -9.35 -1.88
N LYS A 135 12.16 -9.49 -1.17
CA LYS A 135 13.30 -8.58 -1.28
C LYS A 135 13.84 -8.59 -2.72
N HIS A 136 14.04 -9.77 -3.30
CA HIS A 136 14.43 -9.92 -4.70
C HIS A 136 13.35 -9.35 -5.65
N GLN A 137 12.07 -9.57 -5.38
CA GLN A 137 11.00 -9.09 -6.25
C GLN A 137 10.94 -7.56 -6.35
N PHE A 138 11.10 -6.86 -5.23
CA PHE A 138 10.88 -5.41 -5.14
C PHE A 138 12.16 -4.59 -5.18
N LEU A 139 13.26 -5.06 -4.58
CA LEU A 139 14.48 -4.28 -4.41
C LEU A 139 15.55 -4.59 -5.47
N ASP A 140 15.62 -5.82 -5.96
CA ASP A 140 16.63 -6.18 -6.97
C ASP A 140 16.25 -5.67 -8.36
N TYR A 141 17.25 -5.20 -9.10
CA TYR A 141 17.06 -4.69 -10.47
C TYR A 141 16.44 -5.70 -11.43
N ALA A 142 16.65 -7.01 -11.20
CA ALA A 142 16.09 -8.10 -11.99
C ALA A 142 14.71 -8.58 -11.48
N GLY A 143 14.19 -8.02 -10.39
CA GLY A 143 12.92 -8.40 -9.78
C GLY A 143 11.70 -8.07 -10.64
N ALA A 144 10.65 -8.90 -10.58
CA ALA A 144 9.43 -8.68 -11.34
C ALA A 144 8.70 -7.36 -10.99
N GLY A 145 8.95 -6.80 -9.79
CA GLY A 145 8.39 -5.51 -9.36
C GLY A 145 9.06 -4.29 -9.99
N THR A 146 10.30 -4.39 -10.47
CA THR A 146 11.03 -3.24 -11.04
C THR A 146 10.63 -2.92 -12.48
N GLY A 147 10.16 -3.92 -13.23
CA GLY A 147 9.79 -3.80 -14.65
C GLY A 147 8.45 -3.11 -14.93
N ALA A 148 7.56 -3.01 -13.94
CA ALA A 148 6.24 -2.40 -14.11
C ALA A 148 6.33 -0.88 -14.35
N ALA A 149 7.26 -0.18 -13.68
CA ALA A 149 7.47 1.26 -13.84
C ALA A 149 8.06 1.63 -15.21
N LEU A 150 8.94 0.77 -15.78
CA LEU A 150 9.58 1.04 -17.07
C LEU A 150 8.61 0.88 -18.25
N ARG A 151 7.58 0.03 -18.12
CA ARG A 151 6.60 -0.23 -19.19
C ARG A 151 5.51 0.85 -19.33
N SER A 152 5.38 1.77 -18.36
CA SER A 152 4.36 2.83 -18.38
C SER A 152 4.78 4.13 -19.09
N ARG A 153 6.07 4.30 -19.44
CA ARG A 153 6.59 5.49 -20.17
C ARG A 153 6.70 5.31 -21.69
N GLY A 154 6.09 4.27 -22.26
CA GLY A 154 5.93 4.10 -23.71
C GLY A 154 4.65 4.80 -24.20
N GLY A 155 4.70 6.12 -24.35
CA GLY A 155 3.60 6.94 -24.87
C GLY A 155 3.08 6.43 -26.21
N GLY A 156 1.75 6.49 -26.37
CA GLY A 156 1.03 6.04 -27.55
C GLY A 156 1.54 6.68 -28.84
N ALA A 157 1.94 5.83 -29.78
CA ALA A 157 2.03 6.19 -31.19
C ALA A 157 0.63 6.06 -31.79
N TRP A 158 -0.08 7.19 -31.89
CA TRP A 158 -1.18 7.34 -32.83
C TRP A 158 -0.60 7.23 -34.24
N THR A 159 -0.76 6.08 -34.90
CA THR A 159 -0.61 6.00 -36.35
C THR A 159 -1.95 6.39 -36.97
N ALA A 160 -2.10 7.68 -37.22
CA ALA A 160 -3.14 8.19 -38.11
C ALA A 160 -2.92 7.57 -39.50
N GLY A 161 -3.89 6.77 -39.96
CA GLY A 161 -3.94 6.29 -41.34
C GLY A 161 -4.03 7.47 -42.32
N PRO A 162 -3.54 7.31 -43.56
CA PRO A 162 -3.49 8.40 -44.51
C PRO A 162 -4.90 8.84 -44.94
N VAL A 163 -5.26 10.08 -44.61
CA VAL A 163 -6.42 10.78 -45.15
C VAL A 163 -6.12 11.09 -46.62
N ARG A 164 -6.83 10.43 -47.54
CA ARG A 164 -6.85 10.81 -48.96
C ARG A 164 -7.67 12.08 -49.12
N CYS A 165 -7.01 13.21 -49.38
CA CYS A 165 -7.66 14.41 -49.90
C CYS A 165 -8.08 14.16 -51.35
N HIS A 166 -9.39 14.04 -51.59
CA HIS A 166 -9.96 14.21 -52.92
C HIS A 166 -10.11 15.71 -53.19
N SER A 167 -9.20 16.28 -53.99
CA SER A 167 -9.42 17.61 -54.58
C SER A 167 -10.36 17.45 -55.78
N THR A 168 -11.51 18.10 -55.69
CA THR A 168 -12.43 18.33 -56.80
C THR A 168 -12.00 19.63 -57.48
N GLU A 169 -11.54 19.55 -58.72
CA GLU A 169 -11.41 20.73 -59.59
C GLU A 169 -12.69 20.89 -60.42
N LEU A 170 -13.28 22.08 -60.34
CA LEU A 170 -14.40 22.56 -61.14
C LEU A 170 -13.91 23.78 -61.95
N CYS A 171 -14.26 23.77 -63.24
CA CYS A 171 -14.44 24.92 -64.14
C CYS A 171 -13.22 25.77 -64.54
N ARG A 172 -12.74 25.58 -65.78
CA ARG A 172 -12.97 26.51 -66.90
C ARG A 172 -12.64 25.88 -68.24
#